data_AF-A0A532F918-F1
#
_entry.id   AF-A0A532F918-F1
#
_cell.length_a   1.000
_cell.length_b   1.000
_cell.length_c   1.000
_cell.angle_alpha   90.00
_cell.angle_beta   90.00
_cell.angle_gamma   90.00
#
_symmetry.space_group_name_H-M   'P 1'
#
loop_
_entity.id
_entity.type
_entity.pdbx_description
1 polymer ?
#
loop_
_entity_poly.entity_id
_entity_poly.type
_entity_poly.pdbx_seq_one_letter_code
_entity_poly.pdbx_strand_id
1 'polypeptide(L)'
;RYERAFSKMHVTRMIHLCEILGFMPMEMLFSAAPHLWGRTPEEARDTMELAQQVVSLPHGTKRDLLALVKKMVALERAADGAAAETQRGEEGRL
;
A
#
# COMPACT_ATOMS: atom_id res chain seq x y z
N ARG A 1 19.45 -23.36 2.98
CA ARG A 1 20.23 -22.64 4.04
C ARG A 1 19.45 -21.43 4.61
N TYR A 2 18.78 -20.62 3.79
CA TYR A 2 17.84 -19.59 4.27
C TYR A 2 16.61 -20.17 4.97
N GLU A 3 16.05 -21.26 4.44
CA GLU A 3 14.89 -21.97 4.99
C GLU A 3 15.12 -22.59 6.38
N ARG A 4 16.37 -22.71 6.82
CA ARG A 4 16.75 -23.29 8.12
C ARG A 4 17.12 -22.22 9.16
N ALA A 5 16.87 -20.93 8.88
CA ALA A 5 17.08 -19.79 9.79
C ALA A 5 18.52 -19.60 10.36
N PHE A 6 19.54 -20.25 9.80
CA PHE A 6 20.92 -20.14 10.29
C PHE A 6 21.64 -18.84 9.90
N SER A 7 21.04 -17.98 9.07
CA SER A 7 21.62 -16.67 8.72
C SER A 7 20.57 -15.59 8.70
N LYS A 8 20.78 -14.56 9.52
CA LYS A 8 19.95 -13.35 9.58
C LYS A 8 20.37 -12.38 8.47
N MET A 9 19.43 -11.99 7.62
CA MET A 9 19.62 -10.89 6.67
C MET A 9 19.17 -9.58 7.35
N HIS A 10 20.07 -8.62 7.47
CA HIS A 10 19.72 -7.28 7.93
C HIS A 10 19.10 -6.48 6.77
N VAL A 11 18.14 -5.59 7.08
CA VAL A 11 17.48 -4.71 6.10
C VAL A 11 18.51 -3.93 5.27
N THR A 12 19.59 -3.44 5.89
CA THR A 12 20.69 -2.77 5.18
C THR A 12 21.31 -3.67 4.11
N ARG A 13 21.58 -4.95 4.42
CA ARG A 13 22.15 -5.89 3.44
C ARG A 13 21.17 -6.23 2.32
N MET A 14 19.88 -6.30 2.63
CA MET A 14 18.83 -6.45 1.64
C MET A 14 18.81 -5.27 0.66
N ILE A 15 18.89 -4.03 1.17
CA ILE A 15 18.93 -2.82 0.33
C ILE A 15 20.14 -2.87 -0.61
N HIS A 16 21.34 -3.17 -0.10
CA HIS A 16 22.53 -3.31 -0.95
C HIS A 16 22.36 -4.38 -2.04
N LEU A 17 21.71 -5.50 -1.72
CA LEU A 17 21.42 -6.54 -2.70
C LEU A 17 20.46 -6.04 -3.79
N CYS A 18 19.43 -5.30 -3.40
CA CYS A 18 18.47 -4.67 -4.33
C CYS A 18 19.18 -3.72 -5.30
N GLU A 19 20.10 -2.90 -4.79
CA GLU A 19 20.88 -1.96 -5.59
C GLU A 19 21.79 -2.68 -6.60
N ILE A 20 22.48 -3.74 -6.18
CA ILE A 20 23.40 -4.51 -7.05
C ILE A 20 22.64 -5.25 -8.15
N LEU A 21 21.49 -5.83 -7.81
CA LEU A 21 20.72 -6.69 -8.72
C LEU A 21 19.65 -5.92 -9.51
N GLY A 22 19.45 -4.63 -9.24
CA GLY A 22 18.57 -3.75 -10.00
C GLY A 22 17.08 -3.98 -9.76
N PHE A 23 16.70 -4.64 -8.66
CA PHE A 23 15.29 -4.76 -8.26
C PHE A 23 14.96 -3.79 -7.13
N MET A 24 13.70 -3.37 -7.05
CA MET A 24 13.24 -2.60 -5.91
C MET A 24 13.07 -3.50 -4.68
N PRO A 25 13.37 -3.01 -3.46
CA PRO A 25 13.13 -3.76 -2.23
C PRO A 25 11.69 -4.27 -2.11
N MET A 26 10.72 -3.49 -2.60
CA MET A 26 9.31 -3.86 -2.62
C MET A 26 9.05 -5.12 -3.46
N GLU A 27 9.71 -5.26 -4.63
CA GLU A 27 9.55 -6.42 -5.52
C GLU A 27 10.11 -7.69 -4.88
N MET A 28 11.29 -7.56 -4.26
CA MET A 28 11.91 -8.66 -3.55
C MET A 28 11.04 -9.14 -2.37
N LEU A 29 10.47 -8.21 -1.61
CA LEU A 29 9.59 -8.53 -0.49
C LEU A 29 8.25 -9.10 -0.96
N PHE A 30 7.66 -8.58 -2.05
CA PHE A 30 6.44 -9.11 -2.64
C PHE A 30 6.61 -10.58 -3.06
N SER A 31 7.74 -10.91 -3.68
CA SER A 31 8.06 -12.30 -4.06
C SER A 31 8.17 -13.24 -2.86
N ALA A 32 8.58 -12.74 -1.68
CA ALA A 32 8.78 -13.56 -0.49
C ALA A 32 7.54 -13.61 0.43
N ALA A 33 6.73 -12.54 0.46
CA ALA A 33 5.63 -12.35 1.39
C ALA A 33 4.46 -11.58 0.76
N PRO A 34 3.79 -12.14 -0.28
CA PRO A 34 2.74 -11.42 -1.02
C PRO A 34 1.52 -11.05 -0.15
N HIS A 35 1.28 -11.79 0.93
CA HIS A 35 0.19 -11.55 1.89
C HIS A 35 0.28 -10.18 2.61
N LEU A 36 1.42 -9.48 2.54
CA LEU A 36 1.54 -8.12 3.06
C LEU A 36 0.83 -7.08 2.17
N TRP A 37 0.46 -7.43 0.93
CA TRP A 37 -0.17 -6.55 -0.05
C TRP A 37 -1.64 -6.88 -0.33
N GLY A 38 -2.21 -7.90 0.30
CA GLY A 38 -3.60 -8.28 0.07
C GLY A 38 -4.00 -9.53 0.85
N ARG A 39 -5.30 -9.69 1.08
CA ARG A 39 -5.88 -10.90 1.71
C ARG A 39 -6.00 -12.02 0.70
N THR A 40 -6.21 -11.67 -0.56
CA THR A 40 -6.23 -12.62 -1.67
C THR A 40 -4.99 -12.44 -2.57
N PRO A 41 -4.60 -13.47 -3.33
CA PRO A 41 -3.53 -13.34 -4.32
C PRO A 41 -3.81 -12.28 -5.39
N GLU A 42 -5.08 -12.04 -5.70
CA GLU A 42 -5.50 -11.01 -6.66
C GLU A 42 -5.28 -9.61 -6.09
N GLU A 43 -5.80 -9.33 -4.89
CA GLU A 43 -5.57 -8.05 -4.19
C GLU A 43 -4.09 -7.71 -4.06
N ALA A 44 -3.27 -8.73 -3.73
CA ALA A 44 -1.84 -8.56 -3.60
C ALA A 44 -1.17 -8.16 -4.92
N ARG A 45 -1.57 -8.79 -6.04
CA ARG A 45 -1.07 -8.46 -7.37
C ARG A 45 -1.49 -7.05 -7.78
N ASP A 46 -2.77 -6.71 -7.63
CA ASP A 46 -3.30 -5.40 -8.02
C ASP A 46 -2.61 -4.27 -7.25
N THR A 47 -2.40 -4.47 -5.94
CA THR A 47 -1.70 -3.50 -5.10
C THR A 47 -0.24 -3.31 -5.54
N MET A 48 0.45 -4.40 -5.88
CA MET A 48 1.84 -4.34 -6.32
C MET A 48 1.97 -3.68 -7.70
N GLU A 49 1.08 -4.02 -8.63
CA GLU A 49 1.05 -3.42 -9.97
C GLU A 49 0.78 -1.92 -9.88
N LEU A 50 -0.21 -1.52 -9.09
CA LEU A 50 -0.50 -0.10 -8.84
C LEU A 50 0.71 0.62 -8.24
N ALA A 51 1.37 0.03 -7.25
CA ALA A 51 2.54 0.64 -6.62
C ALA A 51 3.69 0.84 -7.63
N GLN A 52 3.96 -0.14 -8.49
CA GLN A 52 4.98 -0.04 -9.55
C GLN A 52 4.64 1.06 -10.56
N GLN A 53 3.39 1.13 -11.00
CA GLN A 53 2.93 2.18 -11.91
C GLN A 53 3.13 3.56 -11.25
N VAL A 54 2.66 3.74 -10.01
CA VAL A 54 2.81 5.01 -9.28
C VAL A 54 4.28 5.39 -9.10
N VAL A 55 5.17 4.43 -8.79
CA VAL A 55 6.61 4.71 -8.62
C VAL A 55 7.28 5.09 -9.95
N SER A 56 6.83 4.57 -11.09
CA SER A 56 7.42 4.92 -12.39
C SER A 56 6.99 6.29 -12.94
N LEU A 57 5.93 6.88 -12.40
CA LEU A 57 5.43 8.20 -12.85
C LEU A 57 6.44 9.34 -12.63
N PRO A 58 6.44 10.38 -13.50
CA PRO A 58 7.15 11.63 -13.24
C PRO A 58 6.69 12.30 -11.95
N HIS A 59 7.59 13.05 -11.30
CA HIS A 59 7.30 13.71 -10.02
C HIS A 59 6.07 14.64 -10.08
N GLY A 60 5.90 15.40 -11.16
CA GLY A 60 4.72 16.27 -11.35
C GLY A 60 3.42 15.48 -11.30
N THR A 61 3.34 14.40 -12.09
CA THR A 61 2.16 13.52 -12.13
C THR A 61 1.89 12.85 -10.79
N LYS A 62 2.92 12.39 -10.07
CA LYS A 62 2.78 11.84 -8.71
C LYS A 62 2.18 12.85 -7.75
N ARG A 63 2.63 14.12 -7.82
CA ARG A 63 2.13 15.20 -6.97
C ARG A 63 0.65 15.48 -7.23
N ASP A 64 0.26 15.52 -8.49
CA ASP A 64 -1.13 15.76 -8.88
C ASP A 64 -2.04 14.60 -8.46
N LEU A 65 -1.62 13.36 -8.71
CA LEU A 65 -2.32 12.16 -8.26
C LEU A 65 -2.47 12.12 -6.74
N LEU A 66 -1.41 12.45 -5.99
CA LEU A 66 -1.46 12.51 -4.53
C LEU A 66 -2.47 13.56 -4.04
N ALA A 67 -2.54 14.72 -4.70
CA ALA A 67 -3.53 15.74 -4.37
C ALA A 67 -4.97 15.26 -4.62
N LEU A 68 -5.19 14.55 -5.73
CA LEU A 68 -6.49 13.97 -6.07
C LEU A 68 -6.92 12.91 -5.04
N VAL A 69 -6.05 11.94 -4.73
CA VAL A 69 -6.33 10.88 -3.75
C VAL A 69 -6.64 11.47 -2.37
N LYS A 70 -5.90 12.51 -1.94
CA LYS A 70 -6.20 13.22 -0.68
C LYS A 70 -7.61 13.82 -0.65
N LYS A 71 -8.07 14.39 -1.76
CA LYS A 71 -9.44 14.93 -1.87
C LYS A 71 -10.48 13.82 -1.80
N MET A 72 -10.27 12.71 -2.53
CA MET A 72 -11.17 11.56 -2.50
C MET A 72 -11.33 11.00 -1.08
N VAL A 73 -10.22 10.76 -0.38
CA VAL A 73 -10.23 10.28 1.02
C VAL A 73 -10.94 11.25 1.96
N ALA A 74 -10.78 12.56 1.76
CA ALA A 74 -11.48 13.57 2.56
C ALA A 74 -12.99 13.54 2.31
N LEU A 75 -13.42 13.34 1.06
CA LEU A 75 -14.83 13.23 0.69
C LEU A 75 -15.48 11.95 1.25
N GLU A 76 -14.80 10.80 1.18
CA GLU A 76 -15.27 9.55 1.78
C GLU A 76 -15.49 9.70 3.29
N ARG A 77 -14.51 10.26 4.00
CA ARG A 77 -14.64 10.50 5.45
C ARG A 77 -15.78 11.46 5.80
N ALA A 78 -16.00 12.48 4.99
CA ALA A 78 -17.12 13.41 5.19
C ALA A 78 -18.47 12.71 4.96
N ALA A 79 -18.56 11.83 3.95
CA ALA A 79 -19.74 11.02 3.69
C ALA A 79 -20.02 10.03 4.84
N ASP A 80 -18.99 9.35 5.34
CA ASP A 80 -19.09 8.43 6.48
C ASP A 80 -19.55 9.15 7.76
N GLY A 81 -19.01 10.35 8.01
CA GLY A 81 -19.41 11.19 9.13
C GLY A 81 -20.88 11.63 9.05
N ALA A 82 -21.33 12.09 7.88
CA ALA A 82 -22.73 12.48 7.66
C ALA A 82 -23.70 11.30 7.81
N ALA A 83 -23.31 10.10 7.38
CA ALA A 83 -24.10 8.89 7.55
C ALA A 83 -24.24 8.50 9.03
N ALA A 84 -23.16 8.63 9.83
CA ALA A 84 -23.18 8.36 11.26
C ALA A 84 -24.03 9.38 12.05
N GLU A 85 -24.00 10.66 11.68
CA GLU A 85 -24.83 11.71 12.29
C GLU A 85 -26.32 11.50 12.01
N THR A 86 -26.65 11.02 10.80
CA THR A 86 -28.04 10.70 10.41
C THR A 86 -28.61 9.54 11.23
N GLN A 87 -27.84 8.46 11.42
CA GLN A 87 -28.26 7.30 12.22
C GLN A 87 -28.45 7.65 13.71
N ARG A 88 -27.59 8.51 14.27
CA ARG A 88 -27.70 8.96 15.67
C ARG A 88 -28.91 9.88 15.90
N GLY A 89 -29.33 10.64 14.89
CA GLY A 89 -30.52 11.49 14.95
C GLY A 89 -31.83 10.70 14.93
N GLU A 90 -31.85 9.51 14.33
CA GLU A 90 -33.03 8.64 14.27
C GLU A 90 -33.21 7.80 15.55
N GLU A 91 -32.12 7.30 16.17
CA GLU A 91 -32.19 6.56 17.44
C GLU A 91 -32.58 7.44 18.64
N GLY A 92 -32.26 8.74 18.63
CA GLY A 92 -32.63 9.67 19.71
C GLY A 92 -34.09 10.16 19.68
N ARG A 93 -34.89 9.68 18.72
CA ARG A 93 -36.28 10.11 18.49
C ARG A 93 -37.31 9.01 18.79
N LEU A 94 -36.87 7.81 19.19
CA LEU A 94 -37.67 6.68 19.65
C LEU A 94 -37.58 6.55 21.17
#